data_AF-A0A5C7LIU2-F1
#
_entry.id   AF-A0A5C7LIU2-F1
#
_cell.length_a   1.000
_cell.length_b   1.000
_cell.length_c   1.000
_cell.angle_alpha   90.00
_cell.angle_beta   90.00
_cell.angle_gamma   90.00
#
_symmetry.space_group_name_H-M   'P 1'
#
loop_
_entity.id
_entity.type
_entity.pdbx_description
1 polymer ?
#
loop_
_entity_poly.entity_id
_entity_poly.type
_entity_poly.pdbx_seq_one_letter_code
_entity_poly.pdbx_strand_id
1 'polypeptide(L)'
;MSTETKEHPIIFSGEMIRAILAGRKTQTRRVIKIQPTRAVSDWAYDAEPGEVVIYRDFPCTLRESRGRNKRDIGELTPVKVRCPYGKLEDLLWIKTGYTTRYDPDFHETHWKAAAGGWIVTHGQSVGANGKLKRNGVYSARLMPKWLSAEFRLPILEITDIRVERVRDISEADAEAEGVKPTQHPLEGHIESFAKLWDEINAKRGFAWYANPWVWVVEFRRIKNEHS
;
A
#
# COMPACT_ATOMS: atom_id res chain seq x y z
N MET A 1 26.01 8.26 -7.02
CA MET A 1 25.92 6.81 -6.75
C MET A 1 24.51 6.39 -7.11
N SER A 2 24.32 5.73 -8.26
CA SER A 2 22.99 5.27 -8.67
C SER A 2 22.49 4.23 -7.67
N THR A 3 21.53 4.61 -6.83
CA THR A 3 20.94 3.66 -5.89
C THR A 3 20.14 2.65 -6.68
N GLU A 4 20.41 1.37 -6.47
CA GLU A 4 19.68 0.26 -7.10
C GLU A 4 18.18 0.39 -6.83
N THR A 5 17.38 0.48 -7.89
CA THR A 5 15.92 0.54 -7.85
C THR A 5 15.36 -0.74 -7.24
N LYS A 6 14.57 -0.63 -6.17
CA LYS A 6 13.97 -1.80 -5.50
C LYS A 6 12.49 -1.94 -5.83
N GLU A 7 12.02 -3.17 -5.82
CA GLU A 7 10.62 -3.49 -6.04
C GLU A 7 9.89 -3.90 -4.75
N HIS A 8 8.78 -3.26 -4.44
CA HIS A 8 7.99 -3.49 -3.23
C HIS A 8 6.56 -3.94 -3.53
N PRO A 9 6.01 -4.90 -2.77
CA PRO A 9 4.63 -5.33 -2.93
C PRO A 9 3.63 -4.29 -2.41
N ILE A 10 2.57 -4.03 -3.18
CA ILE A 10 1.41 -3.28 -2.70
C ILE A 10 0.10 -4.00 -3.00
N ILE A 11 -0.82 -4.04 -2.03
CA ILE A 11 -2.11 -4.72 -2.19
C ILE A 11 -3.18 -3.73 -2.67
N PHE A 12 -3.82 -4.02 -3.79
CA PHE A 12 -4.98 -3.26 -4.28
C PHE A 12 -6.19 -4.16 -4.55
N SER A 13 -7.38 -3.59 -4.33
CA SER A 13 -8.63 -4.21 -4.73
C SER A 13 -8.78 -4.19 -6.25
N GLY A 14 -9.67 -5.03 -6.80
CA GLY A 14 -9.93 -5.06 -8.23
C GLY A 14 -10.39 -3.70 -8.78
N GLU A 15 -11.16 -2.94 -8.00
CA GLU A 15 -11.61 -1.61 -8.38
C GLU A 15 -10.47 -0.58 -8.38
N MET A 16 -9.60 -0.60 -7.38
CA MET A 16 -8.41 0.25 -7.34
C MET A 16 -7.51 0.00 -8.55
N ILE A 17 -7.33 -1.27 -8.95
CA ILE A 17 -6.53 -1.61 -10.13
C ILE A 17 -7.19 -1.09 -11.41
N ARG A 18 -8.52 -1.21 -11.54
CA ARG A 18 -9.24 -0.60 -12.67
C ARG A 18 -9.10 0.93 -12.69
N ALA A 19 -9.07 1.58 -11.52
CA ALA A 19 -8.84 3.03 -11.42
C ALA A 19 -7.42 3.42 -11.85
N ILE A 20 -6.40 2.64 -11.46
CA ILE A 20 -5.01 2.81 -11.89
C ILE A 20 -4.89 2.63 -13.41
N LEU A 21 -5.51 1.58 -13.97
CA LEU A 21 -5.49 1.31 -15.40
C LEU A 21 -6.17 2.42 -16.21
N ALA A 22 -7.22 3.01 -15.65
CA ALA A 22 -7.92 4.17 -16.22
C ALA A 22 -7.22 5.52 -15.97
N GLY A 23 -6.08 5.54 -15.26
CA GLY A 23 -5.34 6.77 -14.95
C GLY A 23 -5.96 7.66 -13.87
N ARG A 24 -7.01 7.20 -13.19
CA ARG A 24 -7.70 7.97 -12.13
C ARG A 24 -7.03 7.85 -10.77
N LYS A 25 -6.35 6.74 -10.51
CA LYS A 25 -5.63 6.52 -9.24
C LYS A 25 -4.14 6.69 -9.44
N THR A 26 -3.58 7.74 -8.85
CA THR A 26 -2.16 8.11 -8.89
C THR A 26 -1.54 8.20 -7.51
N GLN A 27 -2.33 8.07 -6.45
CA GLN A 27 -1.81 8.01 -5.09
C GLN A 27 -2.55 7.02 -4.20
N THR A 28 -1.94 6.67 -3.08
CA THR A 28 -2.58 5.86 -2.04
C THR A 28 -2.11 6.20 -0.64
N ARG A 29 -3.08 6.32 0.27
CA ARG A 29 -2.86 6.49 1.71
C ARG A 29 -2.80 5.16 2.46
N ARG A 30 -1.80 4.99 3.33
CA ARG A 30 -1.57 3.78 4.13
C ARG A 30 -1.24 4.11 5.57
N VAL A 31 -1.99 3.54 6.51
CA VAL A 31 -1.80 3.78 7.95
C VAL A 31 -0.35 3.51 8.39
N ILE A 32 0.24 4.49 9.08
CA ILE A 32 1.50 4.29 9.80
C ILE A 32 1.20 3.43 11.02
N LYS A 33 1.77 2.22 11.10
CA LYS A 33 1.47 1.30 12.21
C LYS A 33 1.83 1.90 13.59
N ILE A 34 2.89 2.70 13.64
CA ILE A 34 3.31 3.41 14.83
C ILE A 34 2.81 4.85 14.66
N GLN A 35 1.72 5.20 15.33
CA GLN A 35 1.11 6.53 15.22
C GLN A 35 1.99 7.58 15.96
N PRO A 36 2.46 8.63 15.27
CA PRO A 36 3.12 9.77 15.90
C PRO A 36 2.18 10.51 16.85
N THR A 37 2.74 11.00 17.95
CA THR A 37 1.95 11.67 18.99
C THR A 37 2.10 13.19 19.00
N ARG A 38 3.14 13.72 18.35
CA ARG A 38 3.20 15.13 17.91
C ARG A 38 3.18 15.21 16.39
N ALA A 39 2.70 16.35 15.88
CA ALA A 39 2.98 16.74 14.50
C ALA A 39 4.48 16.60 14.26
N VAL A 40 4.83 15.98 13.14
CA VAL A 40 6.21 15.78 12.69
C VAL A 40 6.78 17.17 12.39
N SER A 41 7.16 17.90 13.43
CA SER A 41 7.75 19.22 13.30
C SER A 41 9.16 19.01 12.80
N ASP A 42 9.36 19.48 11.57
CA ASP A 42 10.63 19.73 10.93
C ASP A 42 11.47 18.50 10.61
N TRP A 43 11.70 18.33 9.32
CA TRP A 43 12.69 17.46 8.70
C TRP A 43 13.94 17.37 9.58
N ALA A 44 14.03 16.29 10.37
CA ALA A 44 15.20 16.07 11.20
C ALA A 44 16.41 16.02 10.26
N TYR A 45 17.44 16.81 10.58
CA TYR A 45 18.65 17.05 9.79
C TYR A 45 19.40 15.76 9.31
N ASP A 46 18.97 14.56 9.76
CA ASP A 46 19.62 13.26 9.52
C ASP A 46 18.67 12.16 8.98
N ALA A 47 17.54 12.50 8.35
CA ALA A 47 16.65 11.50 7.73
C ALA A 47 17.12 11.12 6.32
N GLU A 48 17.30 9.81 6.07
CA GLU A 48 17.57 9.30 4.72
C GLU A 48 16.33 9.41 3.82
N PRO A 49 16.46 9.49 2.49
CA PRO A 49 15.31 9.45 1.57
C PRO A 49 14.41 8.22 1.82
N GLY A 50 13.13 8.47 2.17
CA GLY A 50 12.16 7.43 2.53
C GLY A 50 12.07 7.10 4.03
N GLU A 51 12.83 7.80 4.87
CA GLU A 51 12.68 7.79 6.34
C GLU A 51 11.90 9.01 6.81
N VAL A 52 11.02 8.80 7.80
CA VAL A 52 10.42 9.91 8.57
C VAL A 52 10.71 9.67 10.04
N VAL A 53 11.13 10.72 10.72
CA VAL A 53 11.31 10.71 12.17
C VAL A 53 9.96 11.00 12.81
N ILE A 54 9.46 10.08 13.64
CA ILE A 54 8.22 10.25 14.38
C ILE A 54 8.50 10.25 15.88
N TYR A 55 7.72 11.01 16.65
CA TYR A 55 7.78 10.99 18.11
C TYR A 55 6.72 10.04 18.67
N ARG A 56 7.10 9.20 19.63
CA ARG A 56 6.20 8.25 20.32
C ARG A 56 5.96 8.69 21.77
N ASP A 57 4.76 8.42 22.29
CA ASP A 57 4.37 8.70 23.69
C ASP A 57 5.01 7.78 24.75
N PHE A 58 5.63 6.68 24.33
CA PHE A 58 6.25 5.75 25.25
C PHE A 58 7.76 5.96 25.29
N PRO A 59 8.38 5.97 26.49
CA PRO A 59 9.84 6.05 26.61
C PRO A 59 10.50 4.88 25.89
N CYS A 60 11.70 5.11 25.35
CA CYS A 60 12.46 4.07 24.66
C CYS A 60 12.60 2.81 25.54
N THR A 61 12.51 1.63 24.94
CA THR A 61 12.81 0.40 25.66
C THR A 61 14.28 0.37 26.11
N LEU A 62 14.62 -0.38 27.17
CA LEU A 62 16.02 -0.55 27.64
C LEU A 62 16.98 -1.03 26.53
N ARG A 63 16.45 -1.70 25.50
CA ARG A 63 17.21 -2.13 24.32
C ARG A 63 17.54 -0.96 23.39
N GLU A 64 16.61 -0.01 23.27
CA GLU A 64 16.73 1.22 22.46
C GLU A 64 17.49 2.34 23.18
N SER A 65 17.67 2.23 24.51
CA SER A 65 18.39 3.21 25.33
C SER A 65 19.91 2.95 25.44
N ARG A 66 20.42 1.85 24.86
CA ARG A 66 21.86 1.54 24.90
C ARG A 66 22.64 2.61 24.13
N GLY A 67 23.41 3.42 24.85
CA GLY A 67 24.22 4.52 24.30
C GLY A 67 23.63 5.93 24.51
N ARG A 68 22.46 6.06 25.16
CA ARG A 68 21.88 7.38 25.51
C ARG A 68 22.32 7.87 26.88
N ASN A 69 22.32 9.19 27.05
CA ASN A 69 22.70 9.83 28.29
C ASN A 69 21.56 9.68 29.31
N LYS A 70 21.89 9.40 30.58
CA LYS A 70 20.88 9.25 31.65
C LYS A 70 20.04 10.51 31.91
N ARG A 71 20.40 11.65 31.29
CA ARG A 71 19.68 12.93 31.41
C ARG A 71 18.48 13.04 30.46
N ASP A 72 18.36 12.15 29.47
CA ASP A 72 17.27 12.14 28.47
C ASP A 72 16.07 11.29 28.94
N ILE A 73 16.07 10.85 30.21
CA ILE A 73 15.01 10.03 30.81
C ILE A 73 13.78 10.93 31.02
N GLY A 74 12.76 10.76 30.17
CA GLY A 74 11.50 11.51 30.22
C GLY A 74 11.21 12.34 28.97
N GLU A 75 12.19 12.51 28.06
CA GLU A 75 11.95 13.14 26.76
C GLU A 75 11.31 12.18 25.76
N LEU A 76 10.37 12.69 24.95
CA LEU A 76 9.77 11.94 23.84
C LEU A 76 10.89 11.48 22.89
N THR A 77 11.04 10.17 22.75
CA THR A 77 12.13 9.63 21.93
C THR A 77 11.77 9.71 20.45
N PRO A 78 12.57 10.39 19.61
CA PRO A 78 12.42 10.30 18.17
C PRO A 78 12.74 8.88 17.71
N VAL A 79 11.84 8.31 16.91
CA VAL A 79 12.00 7.00 16.26
C VAL A 79 11.99 7.22 14.76
N LYS A 80 13.03 6.75 14.08
CA LYS A 80 13.07 6.69 12.62
C LYS A 80 12.15 5.58 12.14
N VAL A 81 11.15 5.91 11.33
CA VAL A 81 10.27 4.93 10.68
C VAL A 81 10.46 5.03 9.17
N ARG A 82 10.74 3.87 8.57
CA ARG A 82 10.87 3.73 7.12
C ARG A 82 9.51 3.47 6.48
N CYS A 83 9.25 4.12 5.35
CA CYS A 83 8.11 3.75 4.53
C CYS A 83 8.27 2.30 4.07
N PRO A 84 7.29 1.40 4.34
CA PRO A 84 7.39 -0.01 3.97
C PRO A 84 7.26 -0.25 2.46
N TYR A 85 6.95 0.80 1.69
CA TYR A 85 6.76 0.75 0.24
C TYR A 85 7.98 1.20 -0.54
N GLY A 86 9.05 1.67 0.13
CA GLY A 86 10.28 2.11 -0.50
C GLY A 86 10.52 3.60 -0.35
N LYS A 87 11.31 4.14 -1.28
CA LYS A 87 11.65 5.56 -1.40
C LYS A 87 11.31 6.06 -2.81
N LEU A 88 11.59 7.34 -3.08
CA LEU A 88 11.51 7.89 -4.44
C LEU A 88 12.26 7.01 -5.45
N GLU A 89 11.69 6.85 -6.64
CA GLU A 89 12.21 6.03 -7.75
C GLU A 89 12.18 4.51 -7.54
N ASP A 90 11.77 4.01 -6.36
CA ASP A 90 11.47 2.59 -6.19
C ASP A 90 10.18 2.22 -6.96
N LEU A 91 10.04 0.92 -7.24
CA LEU A 91 8.92 0.36 -7.98
C LEU A 91 7.95 -0.37 -7.05
N LEU A 92 6.66 -0.28 -7.34
CA LEU A 92 5.60 -1.03 -6.70
C LEU A 92 5.04 -2.06 -7.68
N TRP A 93 4.99 -3.31 -7.23
CA TRP A 93 4.28 -4.38 -7.94
C TRP A 93 2.98 -4.72 -7.21
N ILE A 94 1.91 -4.86 -7.99
CA ILE A 94 0.57 -4.99 -7.44
C ILE A 94 0.25 -6.43 -7.07
N LYS A 95 -0.33 -6.58 -5.89
CA LYS A 95 -0.95 -7.80 -5.38
C LYS A 95 -2.46 -7.60 -5.33
N THR A 96 -3.21 -8.60 -5.73
CA THR A 96 -4.68 -8.59 -5.65
C THR A 96 -5.21 -9.96 -5.26
N GLY A 97 -6.46 -10.00 -4.79
CA GLY A 97 -7.14 -11.27 -4.55
C GLY A 97 -7.27 -12.03 -5.86
N TYR A 98 -7.10 -13.35 -5.83
CA TYR A 98 -7.19 -14.18 -7.03
C TYR A 98 -7.96 -15.47 -6.74
N THR A 99 -8.57 -16.03 -7.77
CA THR A 99 -9.28 -17.30 -7.69
C THR A 99 -8.61 -18.33 -8.58
N THR A 100 -8.53 -19.56 -8.13
CA THR A 100 -8.10 -20.69 -8.97
C THR A 100 -9.28 -21.57 -9.31
N ARG A 101 -9.26 -22.14 -10.52
CA ARG A 101 -10.17 -23.18 -10.99
C ARG A 101 -9.36 -24.22 -11.74
N TYR A 102 -9.48 -25.47 -11.35
CA TYR A 102 -8.85 -26.60 -12.01
C TYR A 102 -9.84 -27.21 -13.00
N ASP A 103 -9.39 -27.40 -14.23
CA ASP A 103 -10.09 -28.11 -15.27
C ASP A 103 -9.54 -29.55 -15.36
N PRO A 104 -10.35 -30.57 -15.00
CA PRO A 104 -9.90 -31.96 -15.03
C PRO A 104 -9.77 -32.52 -16.44
N ASP A 105 -10.50 -31.99 -17.43
CA ASP A 105 -10.53 -32.53 -18.79
C ASP A 105 -9.21 -32.20 -19.50
N PHE A 106 -8.68 -31.00 -19.25
CA PHE A 106 -7.43 -30.50 -19.83
C PHE A 106 -6.22 -30.58 -18.88
N HIS A 107 -6.42 -30.99 -17.62
CA HIS A 107 -5.40 -30.97 -16.57
C HIS A 107 -4.75 -29.57 -16.37
N GLU A 108 -5.57 -28.53 -16.47
CA GLU A 108 -5.16 -27.12 -16.45
C GLU A 108 -5.62 -26.41 -15.18
N THR A 109 -4.82 -25.44 -14.73
CA THR A 109 -5.24 -24.52 -13.67
C THR A 109 -5.48 -23.14 -14.27
N HIS A 110 -6.73 -22.67 -14.17
CA HIS A 110 -7.14 -21.33 -14.54
C HIS A 110 -7.04 -20.42 -13.33
N TRP A 111 -6.44 -19.25 -13.51
CA TRP A 111 -6.30 -18.23 -12.48
C TRP A 111 -7.05 -16.99 -12.92
N LYS A 112 -7.71 -16.31 -11.98
CA LYS A 112 -8.38 -15.03 -12.25
C LYS A 112 -8.02 -14.03 -11.18
N ALA A 113 -7.54 -12.86 -11.57
CA ALA A 113 -7.35 -11.73 -10.68
C ALA A 113 -8.69 -11.03 -10.40
N ALA A 114 -8.86 -10.45 -9.20
CA ALA A 114 -10.05 -9.65 -8.88
C ALA A 114 -10.22 -8.42 -9.81
N ALA A 115 -9.13 -7.97 -10.43
CA ALA A 115 -9.11 -6.85 -11.36
C ALA A 115 -9.35 -7.22 -12.83
N GLY A 116 -9.25 -8.50 -13.22
CA GLY A 116 -8.99 -8.86 -14.62
C GLY A 116 -9.43 -10.25 -15.08
N GLY A 117 -8.94 -10.61 -16.26
CA GLY A 117 -9.30 -11.83 -17.00
C GLY A 117 -8.68 -13.11 -16.45
N TRP A 118 -9.03 -14.21 -17.10
CA TRP A 118 -8.48 -15.53 -16.80
C TRP A 118 -7.14 -15.71 -17.49
N ILE A 119 -6.18 -16.33 -16.81
CA ILE A 119 -4.97 -16.91 -17.42
C ILE A 119 -4.99 -18.41 -17.17
N VAL A 120 -4.41 -19.16 -18.10
CA VAL A 120 -4.32 -20.62 -18.05
C VAL A 120 -2.86 -21.00 -17.86
N THR A 121 -2.60 -21.88 -16.90
CA THR A 121 -1.27 -22.46 -16.72
C THR A 121 -1.36 -23.99 -16.82
N HIS A 122 -0.49 -24.60 -17.61
CA HIS A 122 -0.36 -26.06 -17.66
C HIS A 122 0.46 -26.55 -16.45
N GLY A 123 -0.10 -27.46 -15.66
CA GLY A 123 0.56 -28.06 -14.48
C GLY A 123 -0.23 -27.95 -13.17
N GLN A 124 0.19 -28.73 -12.17
CA GLN A 124 -0.42 -28.75 -10.84
C GLN A 124 -0.30 -27.37 -10.17
N SER A 125 -1.37 -26.98 -9.46
CA SER A 125 -1.47 -25.72 -8.71
C SER A 125 -0.49 -25.68 -7.52
N VAL A 126 0.81 -25.55 -7.76
CA VAL A 126 1.78 -25.32 -6.69
C VAL A 126 1.84 -23.83 -6.39
N GLY A 127 1.11 -23.43 -5.35
CA GLY A 127 1.44 -22.18 -4.68
C GLY A 127 2.84 -22.27 -4.10
N ALA A 128 3.49 -21.12 -3.89
CA ALA A 128 4.87 -21.03 -3.37
C ALA A 128 5.15 -21.83 -2.08
N ASN A 129 4.10 -22.28 -1.37
CA ASN A 129 4.20 -23.05 -0.12
C ASN A 129 3.42 -24.39 -0.15
N GLY A 130 3.00 -24.90 -1.32
CA GLY A 130 2.28 -26.19 -1.44
C GLY A 130 0.87 -26.25 -0.84
N LYS A 131 0.24 -25.09 -0.52
CA LYS A 131 -1.04 -25.01 0.22
C LYS A 131 -2.18 -24.32 -0.54
N LEU A 132 -2.18 -24.32 -1.88
CA LEU A 132 -3.36 -23.89 -2.63
C LEU A 132 -4.30 -25.10 -2.76
N LYS A 133 -5.54 -24.96 -2.27
CA LYS A 133 -6.60 -25.93 -2.51
C LYS A 133 -6.98 -25.93 -4.00
N ARG A 134 -7.33 -27.12 -4.52
CA ARG A 134 -7.98 -27.28 -5.82
C ARG A 134 -9.31 -26.51 -5.76
N ASN A 135 -9.43 -25.45 -6.56
CA ASN A 135 -10.53 -24.48 -6.56
C ASN A 135 -10.63 -23.65 -5.28
N GLY A 136 -10.28 -22.36 -5.33
CA GLY A 136 -10.35 -21.51 -4.15
C GLY A 136 -10.21 -20.02 -4.42
N VAL A 137 -10.66 -19.22 -3.46
CA VAL A 137 -10.48 -17.76 -3.42
C VAL A 137 -9.33 -17.45 -2.47
N TYR A 138 -8.32 -16.73 -2.96
CA TYR A 138 -7.08 -16.44 -2.25
C TYR A 138 -6.91 -14.95 -1.98
N SER A 139 -6.41 -14.65 -0.79
CA SER A 139 -6.02 -13.29 -0.41
C SER A 139 -4.80 -12.82 -1.21
N ALA A 140 -4.79 -11.53 -1.54
CA ALA A 140 -3.64 -10.85 -2.14
C ALA A 140 -2.31 -11.08 -1.39
N ARG A 141 -2.35 -11.34 -0.07
CA ARG A 141 -1.15 -11.64 0.71
C ARG A 141 -0.39 -12.84 0.16
N LEU A 142 -1.10 -13.86 -0.31
CA LEU A 142 -0.57 -15.12 -0.84
C LEU A 142 -0.18 -15.05 -2.32
N MET A 143 -0.32 -13.88 -2.96
CA MET A 143 -0.01 -13.73 -4.37
C MET A 143 1.51 -13.72 -4.58
N PRO A 144 2.08 -14.61 -5.42
CA PRO A 144 3.48 -14.55 -5.81
C PRO A 144 3.72 -13.46 -6.86
N LYS A 145 4.97 -13.00 -6.99
CA LYS A 145 5.34 -11.92 -7.92
C LYS A 145 5.11 -12.28 -9.38
N TRP A 146 5.52 -13.49 -9.81
CA TRP A 146 5.35 -13.95 -11.20
C TRP A 146 3.88 -13.88 -11.66
N LEU A 147 2.93 -14.18 -10.76
CA LEU A 147 1.50 -14.13 -11.07
C LEU A 147 1.01 -12.69 -11.34
N SER A 148 1.66 -11.68 -10.77
CA SER A 148 1.40 -10.26 -11.08
C SER A 148 1.80 -9.94 -12.53
N ALA A 149 2.93 -10.47 -12.98
CA ALA A 149 3.41 -10.33 -14.35
C ALA A 149 2.51 -11.07 -15.35
N GLU A 150 2.09 -12.30 -15.04
CA GLU A 150 1.16 -13.06 -15.88
C GLU A 150 -0.19 -12.37 -16.06
N PHE A 151 -0.72 -11.78 -14.98
CA PHE A 151 -1.93 -10.95 -15.05
C PHE A 151 -1.71 -9.58 -15.69
N ARG A 152 -0.49 -9.29 -16.14
CA ARG A 152 -0.08 -8.00 -16.74
C ARG A 152 -0.51 -6.80 -15.89
N LEU A 153 -0.41 -6.95 -14.57
CA LEU A 153 -0.70 -5.84 -13.67
C LEU A 153 0.36 -4.74 -13.85
N PRO A 154 -0.05 -3.46 -13.78
CA PRO A 154 0.88 -2.36 -13.99
C PRO A 154 1.93 -2.31 -12.88
N ILE A 155 3.17 -2.04 -13.27
CA ILE A 155 4.24 -1.62 -12.37
C ILE A 155 4.09 -0.11 -12.15
N LEU A 156 4.25 0.33 -10.92
CA LEU A 156 4.11 1.73 -10.54
C LEU A 156 5.46 2.24 -10.05
N GLU A 157 5.88 3.40 -10.51
CA GLU A 157 7.07 4.09 -10.01
C GLU A 157 6.65 5.09 -8.95
N ILE A 158 7.34 5.09 -7.81
CA ILE A 158 7.06 6.04 -6.73
C ILE A 158 7.60 7.42 -7.10
N THR A 159 6.72 8.41 -7.12
CA THR A 159 7.04 9.80 -7.48
C THR A 159 7.14 10.71 -6.27
N ASP A 160 6.42 10.40 -5.18
CA ASP A 160 6.50 11.13 -3.92
C ASP A 160 6.08 10.25 -2.74
N ILE A 161 6.67 10.50 -1.57
CA ILE A 161 6.27 9.90 -0.30
C ILE A 161 6.26 10.98 0.77
N ARG A 162 5.09 11.17 1.39
CA ARG A 162 4.92 12.10 2.52
C ARG A 162 4.08 11.50 3.63
N VAL A 163 4.03 12.20 4.75
CA VAL A 163 3.23 11.83 5.92
C VAL A 163 2.20 12.91 6.20
N GLU A 164 0.94 12.51 6.24
CA GLU A 164 -0.19 13.41 6.48
C GLU A 164 -1.15 12.79 7.50
N ARG A 165 -2.04 13.61 8.05
CA ARG A 165 -3.26 13.11 8.67
C ARG A 165 -4.24 12.71 7.58
N VAL A 166 -5.01 11.65 7.80
CA VAL A 166 -5.98 11.19 6.78
C VAL A 166 -7.03 12.25 6.43
N ARG A 167 -7.38 13.14 7.37
CA ARG A 167 -8.35 14.23 7.16
C ARG A 167 -7.77 15.49 6.55
N ASP A 168 -6.45 15.58 6.38
CA ASP A 168 -5.79 16.71 5.70
C ASP A 168 -5.80 16.53 4.17
N ILE A 169 -6.62 15.60 3.67
CA ILE A 169 -6.81 15.29 2.25
C ILE A 169 -7.56 16.43 1.53
N SER A 170 -7.11 16.79 0.33
CA SER A 170 -7.86 17.68 -0.57
C SER A 170 -8.84 16.93 -1.48
N GLU A 171 -9.75 17.65 -2.16
CA GLU A 171 -10.64 17.05 -3.18
C GLU A 171 -9.84 16.41 -4.33
N ALA A 172 -8.81 17.09 -4.83
CA ALA A 172 -7.93 16.58 -5.87
C ALA A 172 -7.17 15.32 -5.39
N ASP A 173 -6.76 15.30 -4.11
CA ASP A 173 -6.16 14.12 -3.52
C ASP A 173 -7.13 12.94 -3.45
N ALA A 174 -8.38 13.19 -3.06
CA ALA A 174 -9.41 12.16 -2.98
C ALA A 174 -9.81 11.63 -4.37
N GLU A 175 -9.79 12.48 -5.39
CA GLU A 175 -9.89 12.06 -6.79
C GLU A 175 -8.70 11.18 -7.20
N ALA A 176 -7.47 11.58 -6.87
CA ALA A 176 -6.23 10.85 -7.13
C ALA A 176 -6.12 9.52 -6.35
N GLU A 177 -6.92 9.33 -5.30
CA GLU A 177 -7.13 8.03 -4.65
C GLU A 177 -7.99 7.08 -5.52
N GLY A 178 -8.54 7.57 -6.63
CA GLY A 178 -9.35 6.83 -7.59
C GLY A 178 -10.82 6.69 -7.19
N VAL A 179 -11.26 7.44 -6.18
CA VAL A 179 -12.64 7.40 -5.66
C VAL A 179 -13.55 8.18 -6.59
N LYS A 180 -14.72 7.61 -6.90
CA LYS A 180 -15.77 8.31 -7.64
C LYS A 180 -16.64 9.09 -6.64
N PRO A 181 -17.05 10.32 -6.97
CA PRO A 181 -17.98 11.03 -6.13
C PRO A 181 -19.29 10.23 -6.10
N THR A 182 -19.93 10.20 -4.94
CA THR A 182 -21.27 9.62 -4.81
C THR A 182 -22.25 10.34 -5.74
N GLN A 183 -23.33 9.67 -6.11
CA GLN A 183 -24.38 10.27 -6.96
C GLN A 183 -25.12 11.44 -6.29
N HIS A 184 -24.75 11.79 -5.05
CA HIS A 184 -25.38 12.82 -4.27
C HIS A 184 -24.72 14.18 -4.57
N PRO A 185 -25.48 15.22 -4.97
CA PRO A 185 -24.92 16.51 -5.41
C PRO A 185 -24.09 17.27 -4.36
N LEU A 186 -24.24 16.90 -3.09
CA LEU A 186 -23.57 17.54 -1.95
C LEU A 186 -22.42 16.70 -1.37
N GLU A 187 -22.14 15.52 -1.93
CA GLU A 187 -21.02 14.69 -1.48
C GLU A 187 -19.91 14.71 -2.54
N GLY A 188 -18.75 15.23 -2.16
CA GLY A 188 -17.54 15.29 -2.98
C GLY A 188 -16.73 14.00 -2.96
N HIS A 189 -15.50 14.09 -3.43
CA HIS A 189 -14.57 12.96 -3.39
C HIS A 189 -14.12 12.67 -1.95
N ILE A 190 -14.06 13.68 -1.07
CA ILE A 190 -13.64 13.50 0.32
C ILE A 190 -14.62 12.63 1.10
N GLU A 191 -15.94 12.87 1.01
CA GLU A 191 -16.94 12.04 1.70
C GLU A 191 -16.92 10.60 1.17
N SER A 192 -16.75 10.44 -0.13
CA SER A 192 -16.64 9.14 -0.79
C SER A 192 -15.38 8.40 -0.31
N PHE A 193 -14.26 9.12 -0.17
CA PHE A 193 -13.01 8.56 0.36
C PHE A 193 -13.12 8.21 1.84
N ALA A 194 -13.80 9.02 2.65
CA ALA A 194 -14.03 8.75 4.07
C ALA A 194 -14.79 7.44 4.28
N LYS A 195 -15.84 7.19 3.49
CA LYS A 195 -16.60 5.92 3.49
C LYS A 195 -15.70 4.74 3.12
N LEU A 196 -14.96 4.84 2.01
CA LEU A 196 -14.00 3.81 1.58
C LEU A 196 -12.91 3.55 2.64
N TRP A 197 -12.42 4.60 3.28
CA TRP A 197 -11.40 4.51 4.32
C TRP A 197 -11.89 3.69 5.51
N ASP A 198 -13.10 3.98 5.99
CA ASP A 198 -13.71 3.27 7.12
C ASP A 198 -13.97 1.80 6.80
N GLU A 199 -14.45 1.48 5.59
CA GLU A 199 -14.63 0.09 5.15
C GLU A 199 -13.34 -0.74 5.27
N ILE A 200 -12.19 -0.13 4.97
CA ILE A 200 -10.89 -0.79 4.96
C ILE A 200 -10.24 -0.78 6.35
N ASN A 201 -10.34 0.32 7.10
CA ASN A 201 -9.48 0.59 8.24
C ASN A 201 -10.21 0.70 9.59
N ALA A 202 -11.53 0.95 9.62
CA ALA A 202 -12.24 1.16 10.88
C ALA A 202 -12.15 -0.05 11.81
N LYS A 203 -12.29 -1.27 11.27
CA LYS A 203 -12.16 -2.53 12.03
C LYS A 203 -10.79 -2.73 12.70
N ARG A 204 -9.78 -1.98 12.26
CA ARG A 204 -8.41 -2.03 12.79
C ARG A 204 -8.12 -0.90 13.79
N GLY A 205 -9.14 -0.09 14.15
CA GLY A 205 -9.01 1.05 15.06
C GLY A 205 -8.54 2.35 14.39
N PHE A 206 -8.50 2.40 13.06
CA PHE A 206 -8.00 3.55 12.29
C PHE A 206 -9.14 4.19 11.49
N ALA A 207 -10.29 4.39 12.13
CA ALA A 207 -11.44 5.01 11.49
C ALA A 207 -11.14 6.46 11.06
N TRP A 208 -11.92 7.00 10.13
CA TRP A 208 -11.82 8.36 9.59
C TRP A 208 -11.81 9.40 10.72
N TYR A 209 -12.73 9.27 11.67
CA TYR A 209 -12.83 10.18 12.82
C TYR A 209 -11.60 10.15 13.72
N ALA A 210 -10.92 9.01 13.84
CA ALA A 210 -9.69 8.88 14.64
C ALA A 210 -8.51 9.67 14.05
N ASN A 211 -8.65 10.14 12.82
CA ASN A 211 -7.67 10.94 12.09
C ASN A 211 -6.22 10.41 12.18
N PRO A 212 -5.97 9.14 11.86
CA PRO A 212 -4.64 8.56 11.95
C PRO A 212 -3.66 9.22 10.97
N TRP A 213 -2.37 9.15 11.31
CA TRP A 213 -1.27 9.43 10.42
C TRP A 213 -1.12 8.32 9.37
N VAL A 214 -0.90 8.75 8.14
CA VAL A 214 -0.79 7.90 6.96
C VAL A 214 0.46 8.26 6.16
N TRP A 215 1.06 7.24 5.55
CA TRP A 215 1.93 7.41 4.40
C TRP A 215 1.06 7.75 3.20
N VAL A 216 1.32 8.87 2.55
CA VAL A 216 0.82 9.16 1.22
C VAL A 216 1.92 8.75 0.25
N VAL A 217 1.59 7.80 -0.63
CA VAL A 217 2.51 7.33 -1.67
C VAL A 217 1.92 7.71 -3.01
N GLU A 218 2.58 8.63 -3.71
CA GLU A 218 2.26 8.97 -5.09
C GLU A 218 3.06 8.10 -6.03
N PHE A 219 2.43 7.76 -7.15
CA PHE A 219 3.04 6.91 -8.14
C PHE A 219 2.52 7.19 -9.54
N ARG A 220 3.37 6.89 -10.52
CA ARG A 220 2.98 6.86 -11.93
C ARG A 220 3.03 5.45 -12.47
N ARG A 221 2.10 5.12 -13.36
CA ARG A 221 2.10 3.84 -14.06
C ARG A 221 3.21 3.83 -15.10
N ILE A 222 4.09 2.82 -15.03
CA ILE A 222 5.02 2.52 -16.11
C ILE A 222 4.25 1.73 -17.18
N LYS A 223 4.32 2.18 -18.43
CA LYS A 223 3.86 1.36 -19.55
C LYS A 223 4.90 0.27 -19.75
N ASN A 224 4.51 -0.98 -19.55
CA ASN A 224 5.30 -2.10 -20.02
C ASN A 224 5.25 -2.05 -21.55
N GLU A 225 6.26 -1.46 -22.18
CA GLU A 225 6.51 -1.62 -23.61
C GLU A 225 6.89 -3.08 -23.82
N HIS A 226 5.90 -3.90 -24.16
CA HIS A 226 6.15 -5.19 -24.79
C HIS A 226 5.47 -5.08 -26.15
N SER A 227 6.27 -4.67 -27.13
CA SER A 227 6.00 -4.81 -28.56
C SER A 227 5.72 -6.25 -28.95
#